data_AF-A0A250J8U5-F1
#
_entry.id   AF-A0A250J8U5-F1
#
_cell.length_a   1.000
_cell.length_b   1.000
_cell.length_c   1.000
_cell.angle_alpha   90.00
_cell.angle_beta   90.00
_cell.angle_gamma   90.00
#
_symmetry.space_group_name_H-M   'P 1'
#
loop_
_entity.id
_entity.type
_entity.pdbx_description
1 polymer ?
#
loop_
_entity_poly.entity_id
_entity_poly.type
_entity_poly.pdbx_seq_one_letter_code
_entity_poly.pdbx_strand_id
1 'polypeptide(L)'
;MKTVESAVWFCEKIKAIRAAAGHDAEKLEALSLAPELAAEVADRFPDDPILVAQVRTAIELELPLARVGIFLLDGPPTDEQIAELQRRNESG
;
A
#
# COMPACT_ATOMS: atom_id res chain seq x y z
N MET A 1 -3.26 14.93 15.47
CA MET A 1 -4.43 15.15 14.57
C MET A 1 -3.85 15.23 13.17
N LYS A 2 -4.33 14.43 12.21
CA LYS A 2 -3.82 14.50 10.83
C LYS A 2 -4.04 15.91 10.28
N THR A 3 -2.99 16.53 9.76
CA THR A 3 -3.12 17.76 8.99
C THR A 3 -3.61 17.40 7.58
N VAL A 4 -4.18 18.38 6.88
CA VAL A 4 -4.51 18.20 5.45
C VAL A 4 -3.26 17.77 4.67
N GLU A 5 -2.10 18.30 5.04
CA GLU A 5 -0.82 17.96 4.43
C GLU A 5 -0.43 16.49 4.64
N SER A 6 -0.52 15.95 5.87
CA SER A 6 -0.16 14.55 6.13
C SER A 6 -1.10 13.57 5.43
N ALA A 7 -2.38 13.93 5.30
CA ALA A 7 -3.35 13.15 4.52
C ALA A 7 -3.04 13.15 3.01
N VAL A 8 -2.69 14.30 2.44
CA VAL A 8 -2.30 14.40 1.02
C VAL A 8 -1.01 13.61 0.78
N TRP A 9 0.00 13.80 1.62
CA TRP A 9 1.27 13.08 1.50
C TRP A 9 1.07 11.56 1.60
N PHE A 10 0.21 11.09 2.51
CA PHE A 10 -0.12 9.67 2.64
C PHE A 10 -0.64 9.07 1.32
N CYS A 11 -1.62 9.72 0.70
CA CYS A 11 -2.18 9.28 -0.57
C CYS A 11 -1.14 9.25 -1.69
N GLU A 12 -0.31 10.30 -1.78
CA GLU A 12 0.74 10.38 -2.79
C GLU A 12 1.87 9.37 -2.55
N LYS A 13 2.22 9.09 -1.29
CA LYS A 13 3.25 8.12 -0.95
C LYS A 13 2.84 6.70 -1.32
N ILE A 14 1.59 6.30 -1.07
CA ILE A 14 1.08 4.99 -1.49
C ILE A 14 1.14 4.85 -3.01
N LYS A 15 0.71 5.86 -3.76
CA LYS A 15 0.81 5.85 -5.24
C LYS A 15 2.25 5.72 -5.70
N ALA A 16 3.18 6.44 -5.09
CA ALA A 16 4.60 6.37 -5.42
C ALA A 16 5.20 4.99 -5.12
N ILE A 17 4.86 4.39 -3.98
CA ILE A 17 5.28 3.01 -3.63
C ILE A 17 4.75 2.01 -4.66
N ARG A 18 3.45 2.06 -5.00
CA ARG A 18 2.86 1.19 -6.02
C ARG A 18 3.54 1.35 -7.38
N ALA A 19 3.76 2.58 -7.83
CA ALA A 19 4.42 2.85 -9.10
C ALA A 19 5.88 2.36 -9.12
N ALA A 20 6.61 2.53 -8.02
CA ALA A 20 7.98 2.05 -7.89
C ALA A 20 8.05 0.52 -7.83
N ALA A 21 7.09 -0.13 -7.18
CA ALA A 21 6.97 -1.58 -7.12
C ALA A 21 6.62 -2.17 -8.51
N GLY A 22 5.70 -1.55 -9.23
CA GLY A 22 5.11 -2.13 -10.44
C GLY A 22 4.27 -3.36 -10.11
N HIS A 23 4.31 -4.36 -10.99
CA HIS A 23 3.61 -5.65 -10.81
C HIS A 23 4.45 -6.65 -10.01
N ASP A 24 5.09 -6.20 -8.93
CA ASP A 24 5.96 -7.01 -8.08
C ASP A 24 5.52 -6.90 -6.60
N ALA A 25 4.94 -7.98 -6.08
CA ALA A 25 4.43 -8.05 -4.72
C ALA A 25 5.55 -8.05 -3.65
N GLU A 26 6.70 -8.66 -3.94
CA GLU A 26 7.83 -8.69 -3.00
C GLU A 26 8.47 -7.30 -2.91
N LYS A 27 8.61 -6.62 -4.05
CA LYS A 27 9.08 -5.24 -4.10
C LYS A 27 8.12 -4.27 -3.43
N LEU A 28 6.80 -4.48 -3.58
CA LEU A 28 5.78 -3.71 -2.90
C LEU A 28 5.92 -3.83 -1.37
N GLU A 29 6.07 -5.05 -0.86
CA GLU A 29 6.31 -5.33 0.56
C GLU A 29 7.60 -4.65 1.05
N ALA A 30 8.72 -4.87 0.35
CA ALA A 30 10.02 -4.32 0.69
C ALA A 30 10.02 -2.79 0.78
N LEU A 31 9.40 -2.10 -0.20
CA LEU A 31 9.33 -0.64 -0.23
C LEU A 31 8.50 -0.06 0.94
N SER A 32 7.48 -0.77 1.42
CA SER A 32 6.70 -0.33 2.58
C SER A 32 7.44 -0.49 3.91
N LEU A 33 8.38 -1.43 3.98
CA LEU A 33 9.20 -1.70 5.15
C LEU A 33 10.51 -0.91 5.16
N ALA A 34 10.85 -0.28 4.04
CA ALA A 34 12.08 0.49 3.84
C ALA A 34 12.34 1.51 4.96
N PRO A 35 13.55 1.56 5.55
CA PRO A 35 13.87 2.49 6.63
C PRO A 35 13.77 3.96 6.19
N GLU A 36 13.97 4.24 4.89
CA GLU A 36 13.84 5.57 4.29
C GLU A 36 12.44 6.16 4.47
N LEU A 37 11.40 5.32 4.46
CA LEU A 37 10.02 5.76 4.70
C LEU A 37 9.85 6.32 6.12
N ALA A 38 10.45 5.65 7.11
CA ALA A 38 10.39 6.10 8.50
C ALA A 38 11.20 7.39 8.71
N ALA A 39 12.38 7.48 8.08
CA ALA A 39 13.21 8.68 8.12
C ALA A 39 12.48 9.91 7.51
N GLU A 40 11.84 9.75 6.35
CA GLU A 40 11.10 10.84 5.71
C GLU A 40 9.91 11.32 6.56
N VAL A 41 9.16 10.41 7.18
CA VAL A 41 8.04 10.81 8.05
C VAL A 41 8.55 11.53 9.30
N ALA A 42 9.62 11.03 9.92
CA ALA A 42 10.19 11.67 11.11
C ALA A 42 10.70 13.10 10.82
N ASP A 43 11.24 13.34 9.63
CA ASP A 43 11.70 14.66 9.19
C ASP A 43 10.54 15.61 8.85
N ARG A 44 9.56 15.13 8.06
CA ARG A 44 8.49 15.98 7.52
C ARG A 44 7.28 16.14 8.44
N PHE A 45 6.98 15.12 9.24
CA PHE A 45 5.79 15.05 10.08
C PHE A 45 6.15 14.57 11.49
N PRO A 46 7.04 15.28 12.22
CA PRO A 46 7.48 14.86 13.56
C PRO A 46 6.30 14.72 14.55
N ASP A 47 5.22 15.48 14.35
CA ASP A 47 4.02 15.45 15.18
C ASP A 47 2.98 14.38 14.77
N ASP A 48 3.24 13.61 13.71
CA ASP A 48 2.35 12.54 13.21
C ASP A 48 3.08 11.17 13.15
N PRO A 49 3.53 10.63 14.31
CA PRO A 49 4.35 9.41 14.36
C PRO A 49 3.63 8.15 13.87
N ILE A 50 2.29 8.18 13.76
CA ILE A 50 1.49 7.05 13.28
C ILE A 50 1.48 6.94 11.75
N LEU A 51 1.97 7.94 11.03
CA LEU A 51 1.85 8.02 9.57
C LEU A 51 2.62 6.90 8.86
N VAL A 52 3.80 6.52 9.37
CA VAL A 52 4.56 5.35 8.86
C VAL A 52 3.73 4.07 8.99
N ALA A 53 3.15 3.84 10.17
CA ALA A 53 2.35 2.66 10.44
C ALA A 53 1.13 2.61 9.51
N GLN A 54 0.50 3.76 9.24
CA GLN A 54 -0.62 3.81 8.31
C GLN A 54 -0.24 3.48 6.88
N VAL A 55 0.91 3.99 6.38
CA VAL A 55 1.40 3.61 5.04
C VAL A 55 1.66 2.11 4.98
N ARG A 56 2.33 1.56 6.00
CA ARG A 56 2.60 0.11 6.09
C ARG A 56 1.33 -0.71 6.08
N THR A 57 0.36 -0.38 6.93
CA THR A 57 -0.92 -1.09 7.00
C THR A 57 -1.68 -1.00 5.68
N ALA A 58 -1.66 0.14 4.99
CA ALA A 58 -2.30 0.26 3.68
C ALA A 58 -1.69 -0.72 2.67
N ILE A 59 -0.37 -0.80 2.59
CA ILE A 59 0.31 -1.75 1.69
C ILE A 59 0.10 -3.20 2.13
N GLU A 60 0.16 -3.49 3.43
CA GLU A 60 -0.07 -4.83 3.98
C GLU A 60 -1.45 -5.39 3.57
N LEU A 61 -2.49 -4.55 3.58
CA LEU A 61 -3.83 -4.93 3.13
C LEU A 61 -3.92 -5.18 1.62
N GLU A 62 -2.99 -4.64 0.82
CA GLU A 62 -2.92 -4.83 -0.63
C GLU A 62 -2.12 -6.07 -1.03
N LEU A 63 -1.18 -6.51 -0.19
CA LEU A 63 -0.29 -7.64 -0.50
C LEU A 63 -1.02 -8.94 -0.86
N PRO A 64 -2.13 -9.35 -0.21
CA PRO A 64 -2.87 -10.54 -0.61
C PRO A 64 -3.37 -10.48 -2.06
N LEU A 65 -3.79 -9.31 -2.53
CA LEU A 65 -4.22 -9.10 -3.91
C LEU A 65 -3.01 -9.16 -4.86
N ALA A 66 -1.93 -8.46 -4.52
CA ALA A 66 -0.73 -8.42 -5.35
C ALA A 66 -0.12 -9.83 -5.54
N ARG A 67 -0.13 -10.67 -4.48
CA ARG A 67 0.36 -12.05 -4.51
C ARG A 67 -0.43 -12.97 -5.44
N VAL A 68 -1.66 -12.62 -5.80
CA VAL A 68 -2.47 -13.36 -6.80
C VAL A 68 -2.53 -12.66 -8.15
N GLY A 69 -1.71 -11.62 -8.36
CA GLY A 69 -1.62 -10.90 -9.62
C GLY A 69 -2.61 -9.74 -9.78
N ILE A 70 -3.27 -9.30 -8.71
CA ILE A 70 -4.19 -8.14 -8.72
C ILE A 70 -3.48 -6.95 -8.11
N PHE A 71 -3.14 -5.95 -8.93
CA PHE A 71 -2.36 -4.80 -8.50
C PHE A 71 -3.21 -3.52 -8.52
N LEU A 72 -3.30 -2.86 -7.36
CA LEU A 72 -4.04 -1.59 -7.25
C LEU A 72 -3.36 -0.40 -7.97
N LEU A 73 -2.21 -0.64 -8.59
CA LEU A 73 -1.59 0.26 -9.55
C LEU A 73 -2.48 0.46 -10.78
N ASP A 74 -3.17 -0.60 -11.22
CA ASP A 74 -4.00 -0.60 -12.43
C ASP A 74 -5.40 -0.02 -12.19
N GLY A 75 -5.74 0.26 -10.93
CA GLY A 75 -7.06 0.69 -10.49
C GLY A 75 -7.67 -0.27 -9.48
N PRO A 76 -8.96 -0.07 -9.11
CA PRO A 76 -9.67 -1.00 -8.25
C PRO A 76 -9.80 -2.38 -8.92
N PRO A 77 -9.86 -3.50 -8.15
CA PRO A 77 -10.12 -4.82 -8.71
C PRO A 77 -11.44 -4.84 -9.47
N THR A 78 -11.49 -5.54 -10.60
CA THR A 78 -12.72 -5.72 -11.38
C THR A 78 -13.67 -6.71 -10.71
N ASP A 79 -14.96 -6.66 -11.04
CA ASP A 79 -15.96 -7.61 -10.55
C ASP A 79 -15.56 -9.07 -10.86
N GLU A 80 -14.94 -9.31 -12.02
CA GLU A 80 -14.45 -10.63 -12.42
C GLU A 80 -13.29 -11.11 -11.54
N GLN A 81 -12.33 -10.23 -11.25
CA GLN A 81 -11.21 -10.52 -10.34
C GLN A 81 -11.72 -10.80 -8.92
N ILE A 82 -12.71 -10.06 -8.45
CA ILE A 82 -13.35 -10.26 -7.14
C ILE A 82 -14.08 -11.61 -7.10
N ALA A 83 -14.86 -11.93 -8.13
CA ALA A 83 -15.58 -13.19 -8.21
C ALA A 83 -14.62 -14.40 -8.25
N GLU A 84 -13.49 -14.27 -8.95
CA GLU A 84 -12.46 -15.30 -9.00
C GLU A 84 -11.77 -15.49 -7.64
N LEU A 85 -11.46 -14.41 -6.93
CA LEU A 85 -10.93 -14.46 -5.56
C LEU A 85 -11.89 -15.19 -4.60
N GLN A 86 -13.18 -14.88 -4.68
CA GLN A 86 -14.21 -15.53 -3.86
C GLN A 86 -14.26 -17.03 -4.11
N ARG A 87 -14.28 -17.46 -5.38
CA ARG A 87 -14.26 -18.89 -5.74
C ARG A 87 -13.03 -19.63 -5.20
N ARG A 88 -11.86 -19.01 -5.27
CA ARG A 88 -10.62 -19.60 -4.74
C ARG A 88 -10.67 -19.77 -3.22
N ASN A 89 -11.25 -18.81 -2.51
CA ASN A 89 -11.40 -18.87 -1.05
C ASN A 89 -12.48 -19.87 -0.60
N GLU A 90 -13.49 -20.15 -1.41
CA GLU A 90 -14.52 -21.16 -1.13
C GLU A 90 -14.06 -22.60 -1.43
N SER A 91 -13.00 -22.75 -2.25
CA SER A 91 -12.49 -24.05 -2.70
C SER A 91 -11.28 -24.55 -1.90
N GLY A 92 -10.78 -23.78 -0.93
CA GLY A 92 -9.63 -24.11 -0.06
C GLY A 92 -10.06 -24.37 1.37
#